data_AF-A0A534KMR1-F1
#
_entry.id   AF-A0A534KMR1-F1
#
_cell.length_a   1.000
_cell.length_b   1.000
_cell.length_c   1.000
_cell.angle_alpha   90.00
_cell.angle_beta   90.00
_cell.angle_gamma   90.00
#
_symmetry.space_group_name_H-M   'P 1'
#
loop_
_entity.id
_entity.type
_entity.pdbx_description
1 polymer ?
#
loop_
_entity_poly.entity_id
_entity_poly.type
_entity_poly.pdbx_seq_one_letter_code
_entity_poly.pdbx_strand_id
1 'polypeptide(L)'
;MQGAIQIVDSQDVQVTNWLLEEAQPSVRYHALVDLLDRKADDPDVKAALSTIRRVGWARDLLRTQKPTGYWEAHEPRTVREWVSFLRFPRFGSSIWKGIILSDLGLTAADRRIRRLADLIFEYKLHLSSEVNFFTEEVCIVGNTARMLTRFGYGEDRRVRKLYDWMIEDQREDGGWNCAAGKPGTLDCWEALAAFASVPKANRTAAMERSISRGAEFYLERKLFEEGRRYAPWFRFHYPTHYYYDLLVGLDVLTGLGYARDRRLRPALRILREKRQSDGTWFLDRIHPDEGPGSGRGAGWKKVRPLALERAGEPSKWITLTALRVLKRVEDAS
;
A
#
# COMPACT_ATOMS: atom_id res chain seq x y z
N MET A 1 3.74 8.60 -34.52
CA MET A 1 4.58 7.39 -34.38
C MET A 1 4.14 6.66 -33.12
N GLN A 2 3.51 5.51 -33.32
CA GLN A 2 2.95 4.67 -32.27
C GLN A 2 4.08 3.90 -31.59
N GLY A 3 4.33 4.17 -30.31
CA GLY A 3 5.12 3.29 -29.45
C GLY A 3 4.27 2.09 -29.07
N ALA A 4 4.15 1.13 -29.97
CA ALA A 4 3.65 -0.19 -29.62
C ALA A 4 4.67 -0.86 -28.72
N ILE A 5 4.22 -1.33 -27.56
CA ILE A 5 4.97 -2.14 -26.62
C ILE A 5 5.68 -3.24 -27.40
N GLN A 6 7.01 -3.25 -27.40
CA GLN A 6 7.76 -4.44 -27.77
C GLN A 6 7.65 -5.42 -26.60
N ILE A 7 6.55 -6.16 -26.54
CA ILE A 7 6.45 -7.36 -25.70
C ILE A 7 7.28 -8.43 -26.42
N VAL A 8 8.56 -8.58 -26.07
CA VAL A 8 9.50 -9.50 -26.76
C VAL A 8 9.62 -10.85 -26.06
N ASP A 9 8.85 -11.14 -25.01
CA ASP A 9 8.80 -12.47 -24.39
C ASP A 9 7.37 -13.05 -24.41
N SER A 10 7.24 -14.26 -24.95
CA SER A 10 6.01 -15.07 -24.91
C SER A 10 5.47 -15.26 -23.50
N GLN A 11 6.34 -15.28 -22.49
CA GLN A 11 5.97 -15.40 -21.08
C GLN A 11 5.26 -14.15 -20.56
N ASP A 12 5.72 -12.97 -20.96
CA ASP A 12 5.10 -11.70 -20.54
C ASP A 12 3.69 -11.53 -21.11
N VAL A 13 3.45 -12.02 -22.32
CA VAL A 13 2.09 -12.06 -22.91
C VAL A 13 1.17 -12.98 -22.11
N GLN A 14 1.64 -14.18 -21.75
CA GLN A 14 0.85 -15.15 -21.00
C GLN A 14 0.49 -14.63 -19.59
N VAL A 15 1.47 -14.10 -18.86
CA VAL A 15 1.24 -13.52 -17.53
C VAL A 15 0.32 -12.32 -17.61
N THR A 16 0.49 -11.44 -18.62
CA THR A 16 -0.39 -10.28 -18.79
C THR A 16 -1.83 -10.73 -19.04
N ASN A 17 -2.06 -11.72 -19.91
CA ASN A 17 -3.39 -12.27 -20.15
C ASN A 17 -4.01 -12.87 -18.88
N TRP A 18 -3.21 -13.56 -18.07
CA TRP A 18 -3.65 -14.07 -16.77
C TRP A 18 -4.05 -12.91 -15.84
N LEU A 19 -3.28 -11.83 -15.74
CA LEU A 19 -3.63 -10.66 -14.93
C LEU A 19 -4.90 -9.94 -15.42
N LEU A 20 -5.23 -10.04 -16.72
CA LEU A 20 -6.41 -9.44 -17.33
C LEU A 20 -7.70 -10.27 -17.16
N GLU A 21 -7.64 -11.46 -16.59
CA GLU A 21 -8.83 -12.28 -16.32
C GLU A 21 -9.87 -11.56 -15.46
N GLU A 22 -11.15 -11.85 -15.71
CA GLU A 22 -12.28 -11.13 -15.09
C GLU A 22 -12.54 -11.49 -13.62
N ALA A 23 -11.95 -12.58 -13.13
CA ALA A 23 -12.15 -13.06 -11.77
C ALA A 23 -11.68 -12.06 -10.70
N GLN A 24 -10.66 -11.25 -11.01
CA GLN A 24 -10.14 -10.21 -10.12
C GLN A 24 -10.10 -8.84 -10.83
N PRO A 25 -11.24 -8.10 -10.87
CA PRO A 25 -11.33 -6.85 -11.62
C PRO A 25 -10.34 -5.77 -11.15
N SER A 26 -9.94 -5.78 -9.87
CA SER A 26 -8.92 -4.86 -9.36
C SER A 26 -7.56 -5.11 -10.01
N VAL A 27 -7.17 -6.38 -10.13
CA VAL A 27 -5.93 -6.76 -10.82
C VAL A 27 -6.03 -6.37 -12.30
N ARG A 28 -7.14 -6.70 -12.96
CA ARG A 28 -7.37 -6.33 -14.37
C ARG A 28 -7.27 -4.83 -14.59
N TYR A 29 -7.93 -4.03 -13.76
CA TYR A 29 -7.88 -2.56 -13.84
C TYR A 29 -6.44 -2.05 -13.74
N HIS A 30 -5.69 -2.51 -12.74
CA HIS A 30 -4.31 -2.11 -12.57
C HIS A 30 -3.39 -2.63 -13.68
N ALA A 31 -3.61 -3.83 -14.21
CA ALA A 31 -2.84 -4.33 -15.34
C ALA A 31 -3.08 -3.47 -16.60
N LEU A 32 -4.33 -3.08 -16.87
CA LEU A 32 -4.66 -2.20 -18.00
C LEU A 32 -3.98 -0.84 -17.87
N VAL A 33 -4.04 -0.21 -16.69
CA VAL A 33 -3.51 1.14 -16.49
C VAL A 33 -1.99 1.14 -16.29
N ASP A 34 -1.48 0.29 -15.41
CA ASP A 34 -0.10 0.33 -14.94
C ASP A 34 0.87 -0.48 -15.81
N LEU A 35 0.39 -1.49 -16.57
CA LEU A 35 1.24 -2.32 -17.44
C LEU A 35 1.01 -2.04 -18.93
N LEU A 36 -0.23 -1.78 -19.34
CA LEU A 36 -0.60 -1.57 -20.74
C LEU A 36 -0.82 -0.10 -21.13
N ASP A 37 -0.54 0.82 -20.20
CA ASP A 37 -0.65 2.27 -20.38
C ASP A 37 -2.01 2.72 -20.94
N ARG A 38 -3.09 1.98 -20.63
CA ARG A 38 -4.45 2.32 -21.06
C ARG A 38 -4.95 3.52 -20.29
N LYS A 39 -5.55 4.46 -21.00
CA LYS A 39 -6.08 5.71 -20.43
C LYS A 39 -7.35 5.44 -19.63
N ALA A 40 -7.66 6.33 -18.69
CA ALA A 40 -8.85 6.23 -17.85
C ALA A 40 -10.18 6.28 -18.64
N ASP A 41 -10.18 6.82 -19.86
CA ASP A 41 -11.35 6.88 -20.73
C ASP A 41 -11.58 5.61 -21.57
N ASP A 42 -10.62 4.69 -21.58
CA ASP A 42 -10.68 3.41 -22.28
C ASP A 42 -11.88 2.55 -21.79
N PRO A 43 -12.68 1.96 -22.71
CA PRO A 43 -13.83 1.13 -22.34
C PRO A 43 -13.50 -0.03 -21.40
N ASP A 44 -12.37 -0.71 -21.60
CA ASP A 44 -11.97 -1.85 -20.77
C ASP A 44 -11.56 -1.40 -19.36
N VAL A 45 -10.89 -0.24 -19.26
CA VAL A 45 -10.52 0.36 -17.98
C VAL A 45 -11.77 0.74 -17.19
N LYS A 46 -12.74 1.41 -17.85
CA LYS A 46 -14.02 1.77 -17.23
C LYS A 46 -14.83 0.53 -16.82
N ALA A 47 -14.86 -0.49 -17.67
CA ALA A 47 -15.56 -1.74 -17.40
C ALA A 47 -14.97 -2.44 -16.17
N ALA A 48 -13.64 -2.60 -16.12
CA ALA A 48 -12.94 -3.18 -14.98
C ALA A 48 -13.21 -2.39 -13.70
N LEU A 49 -12.99 -1.06 -13.72
CA LEU A 49 -13.22 -0.16 -12.58
C LEU A 49 -14.66 -0.24 -12.05
N SER A 50 -15.66 -0.26 -12.94
CA SER A 50 -17.07 -0.34 -12.54
C SER A 50 -17.45 -1.68 -11.89
N THR A 51 -16.69 -2.73 -12.18
CA THR A 51 -16.93 -4.11 -11.77
C THR A 51 -16.26 -4.47 -10.44
N ILE A 52 -15.20 -3.75 -10.05
CA ILE A 52 -14.46 -3.96 -8.78
C ILE A 52 -15.38 -4.11 -7.57
N ARG A 53 -16.42 -3.28 -7.44
CA ARG A 53 -17.35 -3.35 -6.29
C ARG A 53 -18.30 -4.55 -6.29
N ARG A 54 -18.34 -5.33 -7.37
CA ARG A 54 -19.31 -6.41 -7.64
C ARG A 54 -18.67 -7.79 -7.76
N VAL A 55 -17.40 -7.89 -8.15
CA VAL A 55 -16.69 -9.16 -8.38
C VAL A 55 -15.32 -9.13 -7.70
N GLY A 56 -14.81 -10.30 -7.32
CA GLY A 56 -13.48 -10.47 -6.73
C GLY A 56 -13.38 -10.03 -5.27
N TRP A 57 -12.14 -9.86 -4.80
CA TRP A 57 -11.82 -9.60 -3.39
C TRP A 57 -12.49 -8.36 -2.81
N ALA A 58 -12.60 -7.30 -3.61
CA ALA A 58 -13.27 -6.06 -3.23
C ALA A 58 -14.74 -6.30 -2.84
N ARG A 59 -15.47 -7.07 -3.65
CA ARG A 59 -16.86 -7.45 -3.35
C ARG A 59 -16.94 -8.23 -2.06
N ASP A 60 -16.08 -9.24 -1.89
CA ASP A 60 -16.10 -10.12 -0.73
C ASP A 60 -15.85 -9.34 0.56
N LEU A 61 -14.89 -8.42 0.54
CA LEU A 61 -14.59 -7.57 1.68
C LEU A 61 -15.77 -6.63 1.99
N LEU A 62 -16.30 -5.94 0.98
CA LEU A 62 -17.44 -5.03 1.14
C LEU A 62 -18.71 -5.74 1.63
N ARG A 63 -18.89 -7.02 1.32
CA ARG A 63 -20.06 -7.80 1.76
C ARG A 63 -20.05 -8.09 3.25
N THR A 64 -18.88 -7.99 3.89
CA THR A 64 -18.73 -8.16 5.34
C THR A 64 -18.84 -6.85 6.12
N GLN A 65 -18.99 -5.71 5.44
CA GLN A 65 -19.18 -4.42 6.09
C GLN A 65 -20.57 -4.35 6.73
N LYS A 66 -20.65 -3.81 7.95
CA LYS A 66 -21.94 -3.53 8.58
C LYS A 66 -22.66 -2.37 7.88
N PRO A 67 -24.00 -2.26 8.00
CA PRO A 67 -24.75 -1.13 7.46
C PRO A 67 -24.24 0.24 7.94
N THR A 68 -23.71 0.30 9.16
CA THR A 68 -23.10 1.48 9.78
C THR A 68 -21.74 1.88 9.19
N GLY A 69 -21.08 1.01 8.41
CA GLY A 69 -19.83 1.33 7.71
C GLY A 69 -18.55 0.76 8.31
N TYR A 70 -18.63 0.11 9.48
CA TYR A 70 -17.47 -0.45 10.18
C TYR A 70 -17.49 -1.99 10.25
N TRP A 71 -16.37 -2.61 10.67
CA TRP A 71 -16.18 -4.07 10.77
C TRP A 71 -15.96 -4.60 12.19
N GLU A 72 -15.78 -3.71 13.16
CA GLU A 72 -15.68 -4.02 14.58
C GLU A 72 -16.94 -4.71 15.10
N ALA A 73 -16.82 -5.43 16.22
CA ALA A 73 -17.90 -6.25 16.79
C ALA A 73 -19.13 -5.43 17.19
N HIS A 74 -18.94 -4.22 17.70
CA HIS A 74 -20.00 -3.27 18.06
C HIS A 74 -19.46 -1.85 18.05
N GLU A 75 -20.37 -0.89 18.16
CA GLU A 75 -20.02 0.51 18.39
C GLU A 75 -19.45 0.69 19.80
N PRO A 76 -18.47 1.59 19.99
CA PRO A 76 -17.84 1.76 21.29
C PRO A 76 -18.81 2.28 22.36
N ARG A 77 -18.70 1.73 23.57
CA ARG A 77 -19.48 2.10 24.77
C ARG A 77 -18.60 2.70 25.86
N THR A 78 -17.29 2.57 25.75
CA THR A 78 -16.32 3.08 26.72
C THR A 78 -15.22 3.89 26.03
N VAL A 79 -14.55 4.77 26.77
CA VAL A 79 -13.41 5.56 26.26
C VAL A 79 -12.33 4.66 25.67
N ARG A 80 -12.02 3.55 26.34
CA ARG A 80 -11.02 2.57 25.86
C ARG A 80 -11.39 1.95 24.52
N GLU A 81 -12.68 1.66 24.32
CA GLU A 81 -13.18 1.15 23.04
C GLU A 81 -13.11 2.24 21.97
N TRP A 82 -13.42 3.49 22.29
CA TRP A 82 -13.30 4.62 21.36
C TRP A 82 -11.87 4.84 20.87
N VAL A 83 -10.88 4.74 21.77
CA VAL A 83 -9.45 4.75 21.40
C VAL A 83 -9.13 3.66 20.38
N SER A 84 -9.65 2.46 20.61
CA SER A 84 -9.37 1.28 19.77
C SER A 84 -10.19 1.21 18.48
N PHE A 85 -11.34 1.91 18.43
CA PHE A 85 -12.33 1.81 17.35
C PHE A 85 -11.73 2.16 15.99
N LEU A 86 -12.18 1.48 14.94
CA LEU A 86 -11.65 1.52 13.56
C LEU A 86 -10.20 1.01 13.39
N ARG A 87 -9.41 0.92 14.46
CA ARG A 87 -7.99 0.51 14.43
C ARG A 87 -7.81 -0.94 14.86
N PHE A 88 -8.60 -1.44 15.80
CA PHE A 88 -8.52 -2.80 16.36
C PHE A 88 -9.86 -3.54 16.28
N PRO A 89 -9.87 -4.89 16.19
CA PRO A 89 -8.73 -5.80 16.31
C PRO A 89 -7.91 -5.93 15.02
N ARG A 90 -6.62 -5.56 15.06
CA ARG A 90 -5.59 -5.58 13.99
C ARG A 90 -6.19 -5.78 12.58
N PHE A 91 -5.77 -6.78 11.80
CA PHE A 91 -6.14 -6.90 10.39
C PHE A 91 -7.65 -7.07 10.11
N GLY A 92 -8.47 -7.31 11.14
CA GLY A 92 -9.92 -7.37 11.02
C GLY A 92 -10.62 -6.00 11.08
N SER A 93 -9.93 -4.95 11.52
CA SER A 93 -10.52 -3.63 11.77
C SER A 93 -10.78 -2.83 10.51
N SER A 94 -11.59 -1.78 10.67
CA SER A 94 -12.08 -0.96 9.56
C SER A 94 -10.97 -0.25 8.78
N ILE A 95 -9.90 0.20 9.44
CA ILE A 95 -8.78 0.89 8.77
C ILE A 95 -7.99 -0.06 7.88
N TRP A 96 -7.64 -1.25 8.37
CA TRP A 96 -6.86 -2.21 7.57
C TRP A 96 -7.63 -2.71 6.37
N LYS A 97 -8.94 -2.96 6.54
CA LYS A 97 -9.83 -3.30 5.43
C LYS A 97 -10.02 -2.12 4.48
N GLY A 98 -10.10 -0.89 4.99
CA GLY A 98 -10.15 0.32 4.19
C GLY A 98 -8.91 0.51 3.32
N ILE A 99 -7.71 0.27 3.86
CA ILE A 99 -6.45 0.35 3.12
C ILE A 99 -6.48 -0.64 1.95
N ILE A 100 -6.88 -1.89 2.19
CA ILE A 100 -7.02 -2.92 1.16
C ILE A 100 -8.05 -2.49 0.09
N LEU A 101 -9.21 -1.97 0.50
CA LEU A 101 -10.20 -1.47 -0.46
C LEU A 101 -9.65 -0.32 -1.31
N SER A 102 -8.80 0.54 -0.74
CA SER A 102 -8.14 1.62 -1.47
C SER A 102 -7.07 1.09 -2.43
N ASP A 103 -6.31 0.05 -2.06
CA ASP A 103 -5.37 -0.64 -2.94
C ASP A 103 -6.12 -1.28 -4.12
N LEU A 104 -7.27 -1.91 -3.85
CA LEU A 104 -8.11 -2.58 -4.84
C LEU A 104 -8.85 -1.62 -5.78
N GLY A 105 -8.68 -0.30 -5.66
CA GLY A 105 -9.22 0.70 -6.58
C GLY A 105 -10.62 1.21 -6.23
N LEU A 106 -11.13 0.97 -5.02
CA LEU A 106 -12.40 1.55 -4.60
C LEU A 106 -12.24 3.04 -4.28
N THR A 107 -13.29 3.81 -4.53
CA THR A 107 -13.36 5.24 -4.25
C THR A 107 -14.67 5.62 -3.55
N ALA A 108 -14.79 6.88 -3.13
CA ALA A 108 -16.01 7.46 -2.58
C ALA A 108 -17.23 7.39 -3.53
N ALA A 109 -17.07 6.97 -4.79
CA ALA A 109 -18.20 6.65 -5.66
C ALA A 109 -19.10 5.55 -5.07
N ASP A 110 -18.54 4.62 -4.28
CA ASP A 110 -19.34 3.64 -3.53
C ASP A 110 -19.77 4.21 -2.17
N ARG A 111 -21.06 4.16 -1.87
CA ARG A 111 -21.64 4.64 -0.59
C ARG A 111 -21.04 3.96 0.64
N ARG A 112 -20.55 2.73 0.50
CA ARG A 112 -19.90 1.96 1.58
C ARG A 112 -18.54 2.54 1.97
N ILE A 113 -17.81 3.07 0.99
CA ILE A 113 -16.54 3.76 1.19
C ILE A 113 -16.77 5.13 1.82
N ARG A 114 -17.81 5.86 1.37
CA ARG A 114 -18.22 7.12 2.01
C ARG A 114 -18.50 6.96 3.49
N ARG A 115 -19.34 5.97 3.86
CA ARG A 115 -19.62 5.68 5.27
C ARG A 115 -18.37 5.39 6.10
N LEU A 116 -17.42 4.62 5.57
CA LEU A 116 -16.15 4.39 6.26
C LEU A 116 -15.36 5.69 6.44
N ALA A 117 -15.25 6.50 5.38
CA ALA A 117 -14.55 7.78 5.44
C ALA A 117 -15.22 8.76 6.42
N ASP A 118 -16.55 8.82 6.45
CA ASP A 118 -17.32 9.66 7.38
C ASP A 118 -16.98 9.30 8.84
N LEU A 119 -16.95 8.02 9.18
CA LEU A 119 -16.55 7.55 10.52
C LEU A 119 -15.11 7.92 10.87
N ILE A 120 -14.17 7.82 9.92
CA ILE A 120 -12.78 8.21 10.13
C ILE A 120 -12.69 9.73 10.35
N PHE A 121 -13.41 10.50 9.56
CA PHE A 121 -13.46 11.94 9.67
C PHE A 121 -14.06 12.42 10.98
N GLU A 122 -15.14 11.79 11.42
CA GLU A 122 -15.84 12.11 12.67
C GLU A 122 -15.02 11.70 13.89
N TYR A 123 -14.48 10.48 13.91
CA TYR A 123 -13.90 9.93 15.13
C TYR A 123 -12.39 10.00 15.20
N LYS A 124 -11.69 10.07 14.08
CA LYS A 124 -10.22 9.94 14.04
C LYS A 124 -9.49 11.14 13.44
N LEU A 125 -10.19 11.99 12.69
CA LEU A 125 -9.62 13.21 12.10
C LEU A 125 -10.34 14.49 12.54
N HIS A 126 -11.17 14.39 13.57
CA HIS A 126 -11.77 15.57 14.19
C HIS A 126 -10.73 16.28 15.05
N LEU A 127 -10.42 17.54 14.70
CA LEU A 127 -9.30 18.30 15.26
C LEU A 127 -9.41 18.54 16.77
N SER A 128 -10.62 18.63 17.30
CA SER A 128 -10.86 18.83 18.73
C SER A 128 -11.00 17.52 19.52
N SER A 129 -10.87 16.36 18.87
CA SER A 129 -10.92 15.08 19.57
C SER A 129 -9.58 14.82 20.26
N GLU A 130 -9.60 14.41 21.52
CA GLU A 130 -8.38 13.95 22.23
C GLU A 130 -7.85 12.62 21.65
N VAL A 131 -8.70 11.89 20.92
CA VAL A 131 -8.38 10.63 20.26
C VAL A 131 -8.44 10.87 18.76
N ASN A 132 -7.32 11.25 18.17
CA ASN A 132 -7.22 11.49 16.73
C ASN A 132 -5.88 11.00 16.16
N PHE A 133 -5.79 10.87 14.84
CA PHE A 133 -4.59 10.35 14.19
C PHE A 133 -3.47 11.37 14.01
N PHE A 134 -3.71 12.66 14.25
CA PHE A 134 -2.63 13.67 14.24
C PHE A 134 -1.68 13.54 15.44
N THR A 135 -1.95 12.62 16.37
CA THR A 135 -1.08 12.31 17.52
C THR A 135 -0.60 10.86 17.51
N GLU A 136 -0.78 10.15 16.40
CA GLU A 136 -0.43 8.73 16.26
C GLU A 136 0.88 8.53 15.50
N GLU A 137 1.35 7.29 15.48
CA GLU A 137 2.57 6.88 14.79
C GLU A 137 2.43 7.00 13.25
N VAL A 138 3.55 7.24 12.58
CA VAL A 138 3.63 7.39 11.11
C VAL A 138 2.96 6.24 10.34
N CYS A 139 3.00 5.01 10.86
CA CYS A 139 2.39 3.86 10.21
C CYS A 139 0.86 3.98 10.11
N ILE A 140 0.20 4.65 11.05
CA ILE A 140 -1.24 4.93 11.03
C ILE A 140 -1.53 6.17 10.20
N VAL A 141 -0.75 7.23 10.39
CA VAL A 141 -0.92 8.51 9.68
C VAL A 141 -0.75 8.33 8.18
N GLY A 142 0.36 7.74 7.74
CA GLY A 142 0.68 7.54 6.33
C GLY A 142 -0.30 6.60 5.63
N ASN A 143 -0.66 5.49 6.28
CA ASN A 143 -1.68 4.59 5.72
C ASN A 143 -3.04 5.27 5.59
N THR A 144 -3.46 6.06 6.58
CA THR A 144 -4.73 6.78 6.54
C THR A 144 -4.72 7.86 5.44
N ALA A 145 -3.64 8.63 5.33
CA ALA A 145 -3.46 9.63 4.29
C ALA A 145 -3.55 9.00 2.89
N ARG A 146 -2.79 7.92 2.66
CA ARG A 146 -2.81 7.15 1.40
C ARG A 146 -4.20 6.64 1.06
N MET A 147 -4.88 6.02 2.02
CA MET A 147 -6.22 5.45 1.84
C MET A 147 -7.24 6.53 1.49
N LEU A 148 -7.30 7.62 2.25
CA LEU A 148 -8.28 8.70 2.02
C LEU A 148 -7.99 9.45 0.72
N THR A 149 -6.73 9.67 0.37
CA THR A 149 -6.34 10.25 -0.94
C THR A 149 -6.84 9.38 -2.09
N ARG A 150 -6.61 8.06 -2.03
CA ARG A 150 -7.11 7.12 -3.05
C ARG A 150 -8.64 7.01 -3.09
N PHE A 151 -9.31 7.21 -1.95
CA PHE A 151 -10.77 7.31 -1.92
C PHE A 151 -11.31 8.58 -2.59
N GLY A 152 -10.46 9.55 -2.92
CA GLY A 152 -10.84 10.79 -3.58
C GLY A 152 -10.91 12.00 -2.64
N TYR A 153 -10.38 11.90 -1.42
CA TYR A 153 -10.41 12.98 -0.42
C TYR A 153 -9.08 13.73 -0.31
N GLY A 154 -8.18 13.63 -1.28
CA GLY A 154 -6.84 14.27 -1.22
C GLY A 154 -6.87 15.80 -1.01
N GLU A 155 -7.94 16.45 -1.46
CA GLU A 155 -8.12 17.91 -1.31
C GLU A 155 -8.79 18.31 0.03
N ASP A 156 -9.27 17.34 0.83
CA ASP A 156 -9.86 17.61 2.14
C ASP A 156 -8.79 18.15 3.10
N ARG A 157 -9.09 19.25 3.79
CA ARG A 157 -8.16 19.91 4.71
C ARG A 157 -7.61 18.97 5.80
N ARG A 158 -8.42 18.03 6.29
CA ARG A 158 -8.01 17.07 7.32
C ARG A 158 -7.03 16.05 6.75
N VAL A 159 -7.21 15.65 5.48
CA VAL A 159 -6.29 14.77 4.77
C VAL A 159 -4.98 15.49 4.49
N ARG A 160 -5.01 16.75 4.01
CA ARG A 160 -3.81 17.57 3.84
C ARG A 160 -3.00 17.72 5.14
N LYS A 161 -3.69 17.90 6.27
CA LYS A 161 -3.02 17.96 7.59
C LYS A 161 -2.26 16.67 7.95
N LEU A 162 -2.69 15.49 7.48
CA LEU A 162 -1.93 14.25 7.68
C LEU A 162 -0.59 14.30 6.92
N TYR A 163 -0.56 14.93 5.74
CA TYR A 163 0.69 15.15 5.00
C TYR A 163 1.60 16.17 5.68
N ASP A 164 1.03 17.26 6.19
CA ASP A 164 1.79 18.24 6.98
C ASP A 164 2.44 17.56 8.20
N TRP A 165 1.69 16.74 8.92
CA TRP A 165 2.20 15.94 10.04
C TRP A 165 3.39 15.05 9.63
N MET A 166 3.31 14.36 8.49
CA MET A 166 4.41 13.49 8.05
C MET A 166 5.66 14.28 7.65
N ILE A 167 5.49 15.50 7.13
CA ILE A 167 6.61 16.41 6.83
C ILE A 167 7.26 16.89 8.12
N GLU A 168 6.46 17.23 9.14
CA GLU A 168 6.94 17.69 10.45
C GLU A 168 7.62 16.58 11.27
N ASP A 169 7.11 15.33 11.21
CA ASP A 169 7.66 14.19 11.95
C ASP A 169 8.94 13.60 11.32
N GLN A 170 9.26 13.94 10.07
CA GLN A 170 10.42 13.36 9.37
C GLN A 170 11.72 13.63 10.13
N ARG A 171 12.45 12.55 10.47
CA ARG A 171 13.68 12.59 11.26
C ARG A 171 14.81 13.28 10.50
N GLU A 172 15.87 13.70 11.19
CA GLU A 172 17.03 14.38 10.58
C GLU A 172 17.73 13.54 9.50
N ASP A 173 17.76 12.21 9.69
CA ASP A 173 18.30 11.24 8.73
C ASP A 173 17.41 11.03 7.48
N GLY A 174 16.26 11.69 7.41
CA GLY A 174 15.32 11.61 6.28
C GLY A 174 14.29 10.48 6.39
N GLY A 175 14.44 9.55 7.33
CA GLY A 175 13.46 8.49 7.57
C GLY A 175 12.34 8.90 8.53
N TRP A 176 11.53 7.91 8.91
CA TRP A 176 10.50 8.02 9.95
C TRP A 176 10.62 6.86 10.94
N ASN A 177 10.07 7.04 12.14
CA ASN A 177 9.99 5.98 13.14
C ASN A 177 8.73 6.12 13.99
N CYS A 178 8.02 5.01 14.19
CA CYS A 178 6.86 4.95 15.09
C CYS A 178 7.24 5.22 16.56
N ALA A 179 8.46 4.89 16.99
CA ALA A 179 8.95 5.19 18.32
C ALA A 179 9.52 6.63 18.41
N ALA A 180 9.03 7.40 19.38
CA ALA A 180 9.51 8.75 19.64
C ALA A 180 11.01 8.79 19.95
N GLY A 181 11.72 9.78 19.40
CA GLY A 181 13.15 10.00 19.64
C GLY A 181 14.09 8.94 19.04
N LYS A 182 13.58 8.03 18.21
CA LYS A 182 14.41 7.04 17.48
C LYS A 182 14.73 7.53 16.06
N PRO A 183 15.90 7.15 15.51
CA PRO A 183 16.25 7.41 14.11
C PRO A 183 15.28 6.70 13.17
N GLY A 184 15.28 7.08 11.89
CA GLY A 184 14.43 6.46 10.88
C GLY A 184 14.64 4.95 10.77
N THR A 185 13.60 4.24 10.31
CA THR A 185 13.67 2.81 9.97
C THR A 185 13.01 2.53 8.62
N LEU A 186 13.51 1.51 7.90
CA LEU A 186 12.87 0.98 6.69
C LEU A 186 11.46 0.40 6.97
N ASP A 187 11.14 0.01 8.21
CA ASP A 187 9.81 -0.48 8.61
C ASP A 187 8.80 0.67 8.85
N CYS A 188 9.07 1.87 8.32
CA CYS A 188 8.21 3.06 8.38
C CYS A 188 8.11 3.72 6.99
N TRP A 189 7.61 2.96 6.03
CA TRP A 189 7.52 3.31 4.60
C TRP A 189 6.24 4.05 4.23
N GLU A 190 5.27 4.10 5.14
CA GLU A 190 3.92 4.58 4.90
C GLU A 190 3.87 6.04 4.51
N ALA A 191 4.81 6.85 5.00
CA ALA A 191 4.93 8.25 4.60
C ALA A 191 5.25 8.39 3.11
N LEU A 192 6.28 7.68 2.62
CA LEU A 192 6.63 7.67 1.21
C LEU A 192 5.50 7.10 0.35
N ALA A 193 4.82 6.05 0.80
CA ALA A 193 3.67 5.52 0.08
C ALA A 193 2.47 6.48 0.05
N ALA A 194 2.26 7.27 1.11
CA ALA A 194 1.25 8.32 1.11
C ALA A 194 1.59 9.41 0.10
N PHE A 195 2.83 9.89 0.06
CA PHE A 195 3.27 10.85 -0.95
C PHE A 195 3.17 10.29 -2.37
N ALA A 196 3.48 9.00 -2.57
CA ALA A 196 3.35 8.33 -3.86
C ALA A 196 1.90 8.31 -4.37
N SER A 197 0.91 8.32 -3.48
CA SER A 197 -0.51 8.38 -3.85
C SER A 197 -1.01 9.76 -4.28
N VAL A 198 -0.23 10.82 -4.03
CA VAL A 198 -0.52 12.17 -4.52
C VAL A 198 -0.03 12.30 -5.97
N PRO A 199 -0.89 12.69 -6.93
CA PRO A 199 -0.46 12.96 -8.30
C PRO A 199 0.71 13.94 -8.32
N LYS A 200 1.73 13.71 -9.17
CA LYS A 200 2.94 14.55 -9.22
C LYS A 200 2.64 16.04 -9.36
N ALA A 201 1.63 16.39 -10.17
CA ALA A 201 1.20 17.77 -10.37
C ALA A 201 0.61 18.45 -9.11
N ASN A 202 0.15 17.66 -8.14
CA ASN A 202 -0.46 18.14 -6.90
C ASN A 202 0.50 18.09 -5.70
N ARG A 203 1.75 17.62 -5.89
CA ARG A 203 2.74 17.57 -4.82
C ARG A 203 3.29 18.96 -4.55
N THR A 204 3.29 19.36 -3.29
CA THR A 204 3.87 20.65 -2.88
C THR A 204 5.40 20.56 -2.86
N ALA A 205 6.08 21.72 -2.89
CA ALA A 205 7.53 21.76 -2.73
C ALA A 205 8.00 21.14 -1.40
N ALA A 206 7.19 21.21 -0.34
CA ALA A 206 7.49 20.57 0.94
C ALA A 206 7.38 19.04 0.85
N MET A 207 6.36 18.52 0.17
CA MET A 207 6.25 17.09 -0.14
C MET A 207 7.44 16.60 -0.96
N GLU A 208 7.82 17.32 -2.03
CA GLU A 208 8.97 16.93 -2.87
C GLU A 208 10.30 16.91 -2.09
N ARG A 209 10.53 17.87 -1.20
CA ARG A 209 11.70 17.84 -0.30
C ARG A 209 11.66 16.63 0.63
N SER A 210 10.50 16.33 1.23
CA SER A 210 10.34 15.20 2.13
C SER A 210 10.52 13.86 1.41
N ILE A 211 9.94 13.72 0.21
CA ILE A 211 10.14 12.59 -0.70
C ILE A 211 11.62 12.40 -0.99
N SER A 212 12.35 13.46 -1.36
CA SER A 212 13.77 13.36 -1.70
C SER A 212 14.61 12.87 -0.52
N ARG A 213 14.37 13.38 0.69
CA ARG A 213 15.09 12.95 1.89
C ARG A 213 14.76 11.50 2.27
N GLY A 214 13.49 11.12 2.18
CA GLY A 214 13.07 9.74 2.44
C GLY A 214 13.60 8.76 1.40
N ALA A 215 13.57 9.13 0.12
CA ALA A 215 14.16 8.29 -0.93
C ALA A 215 15.64 8.07 -0.68
N GLU A 216 16.40 9.11 -0.32
CA GLU A 216 17.82 8.98 0.01
C GLU A 216 18.04 8.02 1.19
N PHE A 217 17.27 8.15 2.28
CA PHE A 217 17.33 7.24 3.42
C PHE A 217 17.18 5.76 3.02
N TYR A 218 16.22 5.45 2.14
CA TYR A 218 15.97 4.08 1.65
C TYR A 218 17.06 3.61 0.68
N LEU A 219 17.53 4.48 -0.20
CA LEU A 219 18.53 4.16 -1.23
C LEU A 219 19.92 3.93 -0.64
N GLU A 220 20.35 4.71 0.35
CA GLU A 220 21.60 4.50 1.09
C GLU A 220 21.64 3.12 1.75
N ARG A 221 20.48 2.62 2.19
CA ARG A 221 20.30 1.30 2.82
C ARG A 221 19.99 0.19 1.81
N LYS A 222 20.06 0.48 0.50
CA LYS A 222 19.76 -0.45 -0.60
C LYS A 222 18.42 -1.19 -0.43
N LEU A 223 17.46 -0.57 0.27
CA LEU A 223 16.15 -1.11 0.65
C LEU A 223 16.11 -2.25 1.68
N PHE A 224 17.23 -2.78 2.16
CA PHE A 224 17.21 -3.94 3.09
C PHE A 224 18.40 -4.01 4.05
N GLU A 225 19.31 -3.04 4.03
CA GLU A 225 20.49 -2.98 4.90
C GLU A 225 20.21 -2.05 6.10
N GLU A 226 19.65 -2.61 7.17
CA GLU A 226 19.41 -1.92 8.44
C GLU A 226 19.79 -2.82 9.61
N GLY A 227 21.06 -2.78 10.00
CA GLY A 227 21.60 -3.64 11.05
C GLY A 227 21.64 -5.11 10.65
N ARG A 228 21.16 -6.00 11.54
CA ARG A 228 21.18 -7.45 11.29
C ARG A 228 20.13 -7.81 10.26
N ARG A 229 20.52 -8.67 9.29
CA ARG A 229 19.59 -9.21 8.28
C ARG A 229 18.31 -9.73 8.91
N TYR A 230 17.18 -9.14 8.52
CA TYR A 230 15.85 -9.55 8.94
C TYR A 230 15.16 -10.34 7.81
N ALA A 231 14.98 -11.65 8.03
CA ALA A 231 14.51 -12.57 6.99
C ALA A 231 13.13 -12.21 6.37
N PRO A 232 12.13 -11.72 7.13
CA PRO A 232 10.83 -11.36 6.56
C PRO A 232 10.88 -10.32 5.44
N TRP A 233 11.85 -9.39 5.44
CA TRP A 233 11.96 -8.38 4.37
C TRP A 233 12.26 -8.97 2.98
N PHE A 234 12.68 -10.24 2.90
CA PHE A 234 12.97 -10.95 1.65
C PHE A 234 11.83 -11.87 1.19
N ARG A 235 10.68 -11.81 1.86
CA ARG A 235 9.46 -12.53 1.52
C ARG A 235 8.42 -11.51 1.05
N PHE A 236 7.73 -11.78 -0.05
CA PHE A 236 6.70 -10.89 -0.57
C PHE A 236 5.35 -11.17 0.08
N HIS A 237 4.70 -10.10 0.54
CA HIS A 237 3.45 -10.16 1.28
C HIS A 237 2.39 -9.27 0.66
N TYR A 238 1.14 -9.73 0.76
CA TYR A 238 -0.03 -8.89 0.61
C TYR A 238 -1.21 -9.49 1.38
N PRO A 239 -2.02 -8.70 2.10
CA PRO A 239 -1.88 -7.27 2.37
C PRO A 239 -0.71 -6.89 3.28
N THR A 240 -0.02 -5.80 2.93
CA THR A 240 1.19 -5.31 3.61
C THR A 240 0.91 -4.72 5.00
N HIS A 241 -0.25 -4.08 5.20
CA HIS A 241 -0.60 -3.37 6.43
C HIS A 241 0.44 -2.29 6.79
N TYR A 242 1.23 -2.50 7.85
CA TYR A 242 2.33 -1.63 8.31
C TYR A 242 3.68 -2.35 8.31
N TYR A 243 3.76 -3.54 7.71
CA TYR A 243 5.01 -4.26 7.59
C TYR A 243 5.76 -3.81 6.36
N TYR A 244 7.07 -3.97 6.37
CA TYR A 244 7.89 -3.75 5.19
C TYR A 244 8.39 -5.05 4.55
N ASP A 245 8.49 -5.04 3.22
CA ASP A 245 9.31 -5.98 2.47
C ASP A 245 9.97 -5.28 1.27
N LEU A 246 10.91 -5.97 0.62
CA LEU A 246 11.70 -5.42 -0.47
C LEU A 246 10.84 -5.00 -1.68
N LEU A 247 9.70 -5.67 -1.93
CA LEU A 247 8.80 -5.30 -3.03
C LEU A 247 8.07 -3.99 -2.72
N VAL A 248 7.70 -3.75 -1.46
CA VAL A 248 7.16 -2.46 -1.00
C VAL A 248 8.14 -1.33 -1.28
N GLY A 249 9.41 -1.49 -0.88
CA GLY A 249 10.43 -0.47 -1.11
C GLY A 249 10.65 -0.18 -2.60
N LEU A 250 10.69 -1.23 -3.43
CA LEU A 250 10.83 -1.08 -4.89
C LEU A 250 9.61 -0.39 -5.52
N ASP A 251 8.39 -0.79 -5.19
CA ASP A 251 7.17 -0.19 -5.75
C ASP A 251 7.05 1.29 -5.37
N VAL A 252 7.30 1.62 -4.10
CA VAL A 252 7.23 3.00 -3.61
C VAL A 252 8.29 3.88 -4.28
N LEU A 253 9.57 3.50 -4.27
CA LEU A 253 10.62 4.36 -4.83
C LEU A 253 10.52 4.49 -6.35
N THR A 254 10.22 3.41 -7.07
CA THR A 254 10.02 3.50 -8.53
C THR A 254 8.81 4.36 -8.88
N GLY A 255 7.70 4.25 -8.13
CA GLY A 255 6.51 5.10 -8.29
C GLY A 255 6.74 6.58 -7.94
N LEU A 256 7.73 6.88 -7.11
CA LEU A 256 8.17 8.25 -6.81
C LEU A 256 9.16 8.82 -7.84
N GLY A 257 9.57 8.01 -8.83
CA GLY A 257 10.45 8.47 -9.93
C GLY A 257 11.92 8.09 -9.77
N TYR A 258 12.28 7.25 -8.79
CA TYR A 258 13.65 6.82 -8.54
C TYR A 258 14.05 5.55 -9.30
N ALA A 259 13.29 5.15 -10.33
CA ALA A 259 13.51 3.91 -11.07
C ALA A 259 14.91 3.81 -11.74
N ARG A 260 15.55 4.95 -12.06
CA ARG A 260 16.91 5.02 -12.63
C ARG A 260 18.03 4.91 -11.58
N ASP A 261 17.72 4.98 -10.29
CA ASP A 261 18.76 5.00 -9.27
C ASP A 261 19.47 3.64 -9.20
N ARG A 262 20.80 3.65 -9.42
CA ARG A 262 21.62 2.45 -9.50
C ARG A 262 21.67 1.68 -8.18
N ARG A 263 21.37 2.33 -7.05
CA ARG A 263 21.32 1.70 -5.72
C ARG A 263 20.15 0.73 -5.58
N LEU A 264 19.15 0.78 -6.47
CA LEU A 264 18.08 -0.22 -6.54
C LEU A 264 18.52 -1.57 -7.14
N ARG A 265 19.67 -1.63 -7.84
CA ARG A 265 20.11 -2.84 -8.56
C ARG A 265 20.17 -4.11 -7.70
N PRO A 266 20.67 -4.09 -6.45
CA PRO A 266 20.68 -5.29 -5.60
C PRO A 266 19.28 -5.80 -5.28
N ALA A 267 18.34 -4.90 -4.99
CA ALA A 267 16.95 -5.25 -4.72
C ALA A 267 16.23 -5.74 -6.00
N LEU A 268 16.44 -5.08 -7.13
CA LEU A 268 15.90 -5.50 -8.43
C LEU A 268 16.42 -6.88 -8.86
N ARG A 269 17.67 -7.23 -8.53
CA ARG A 269 18.20 -8.58 -8.77
C ARG A 269 17.41 -9.63 -7.98
N ILE A 270 17.15 -9.38 -6.69
CA ILE A 270 16.35 -10.29 -5.85
C ILE A 270 14.94 -10.43 -6.42
N LEU A 271 14.31 -9.33 -6.87
CA LEU A 271 13.00 -9.37 -7.51
C LEU A 271 13.02 -10.30 -8.75
N ARG A 272 14.01 -10.15 -9.64
CA ARG A 272 14.15 -10.96 -10.85
C ARG A 272 14.44 -12.44 -10.53
N GLU A 273 15.31 -12.71 -9.56
CA GLU A 273 15.63 -14.09 -9.12
C GLU A 273 14.43 -14.82 -8.52
N LYS A 274 13.45 -14.11 -7.98
CA LYS A 274 12.20 -14.68 -7.44
C LYS A 274 11.13 -14.92 -8.52
N ARG A 275 11.35 -14.48 -9.76
CA ARG A 275 10.43 -14.73 -10.87
C ARG A 275 10.41 -16.23 -11.17
N GLN A 276 9.22 -16.82 -11.23
CA GLN A 276 9.03 -18.22 -11.57
C GLN A 276 9.22 -18.44 -13.07
N SER A 277 9.39 -19.70 -13.49
CA SER A 277 9.59 -20.06 -14.91
C SER A 277 8.39 -19.76 -15.80
N ASP A 278 7.19 -19.61 -15.22
CA ASP A 278 5.97 -19.17 -15.90
C ASP A 278 5.80 -17.64 -15.90
N GLY A 279 6.80 -16.91 -15.40
CA GLY A 279 6.82 -15.46 -15.35
C GLY A 279 6.08 -14.83 -14.17
N THR A 280 5.50 -15.63 -13.26
CA THR A 280 4.78 -15.16 -12.06
C THR A 280 5.68 -14.97 -10.84
N TRP A 281 5.13 -14.42 -9.76
CA TRP A 281 5.75 -14.37 -8.43
C TRP A 281 4.82 -14.95 -7.37
N PHE A 282 5.40 -15.65 -6.40
CA PHE A 282 4.65 -16.18 -5.28
C PHE A 282 4.30 -15.11 -4.25
N LEU A 283 3.12 -15.26 -3.63
CA LEU A 283 2.88 -14.69 -2.30
C LEU A 283 3.64 -15.56 -1.29
N ASP A 284 4.82 -15.12 -0.83
CA ASP A 284 5.68 -15.96 -0.01
C ASP A 284 5.03 -16.28 1.35
N ARG A 285 4.48 -15.26 2.01
CA ARG A 285 3.88 -15.35 3.35
C ARG A 285 2.75 -14.33 3.51
N ILE A 286 1.98 -14.47 4.59
CA ILE A 286 0.91 -13.55 4.98
C ILE A 286 1.21 -13.02 6.38
N HIS A 287 0.99 -11.73 6.60
CA HIS A 287 1.18 -11.14 7.92
C HIS A 287 0.17 -11.65 8.97
N PRO A 288 0.61 -11.82 10.24
CA PRO A 288 1.92 -11.43 10.75
C PRO A 288 3.01 -12.48 10.42
N ASP A 289 4.09 -12.04 9.76
CA ASP A 289 5.29 -12.84 9.51
C ASP A 289 6.45 -12.13 10.21
N GLU A 290 6.82 -12.64 11.38
CA GLU A 290 7.81 -12.01 12.25
C GLU A 290 9.01 -12.92 12.44
N GLY A 291 10.19 -12.33 12.30
CA GLY A 291 11.46 -13.00 12.51
C GLY A 291 12.04 -12.72 13.91
N PRO A 292 13.10 -13.44 14.31
CA PRO A 292 13.88 -13.09 15.48
C PRO A 292 14.32 -11.62 15.43
N GLY A 293 14.17 -10.90 16.55
CA GLY A 293 14.51 -9.48 16.63
C GLY A 293 13.38 -8.51 16.30
N SER A 294 12.16 -8.99 16.01
CA SER A 294 10.99 -8.11 15.74
C SER A 294 10.57 -7.24 16.93
N GLY A 295 11.03 -7.55 18.15
CA GLY A 295 10.60 -6.88 19.39
C GLY A 295 9.12 -7.12 19.76
N ARG A 296 8.41 -7.91 18.96
CA ARG A 296 6.97 -8.15 19.06
C ARG A 296 6.71 -9.47 19.83
N GLY A 297 5.98 -9.39 20.94
CA GLY A 297 5.83 -10.49 21.91
C GLY A 297 4.78 -11.57 21.58
N ALA A 298 4.52 -12.49 22.51
CA ALA A 298 3.65 -13.66 22.32
C ALA A 298 2.20 -13.34 21.87
N GLY A 299 1.69 -12.14 22.13
CA GLY A 299 0.36 -11.69 21.69
C GLY A 299 0.18 -11.66 20.17
N TRP A 300 1.26 -11.63 19.40
CA TRP A 300 1.23 -11.68 17.92
C TRP A 300 0.80 -13.04 17.35
N LYS A 301 0.98 -14.12 18.12
CA LYS A 301 0.57 -15.50 17.72
C LYS A 301 -0.95 -15.69 17.66
N LYS A 302 -1.73 -14.80 18.26
CA LYS A 302 -3.21 -14.90 18.33
C LYS A 302 -3.92 -14.06 17.26
N VAL A 303 -3.17 -13.31 16.45
CA VAL A 303 -3.76 -12.49 15.38
C VAL A 303 -4.17 -13.39 14.24
N ARG A 304 -5.41 -13.24 13.78
CA ARG A 304 -5.87 -13.90 12.57
C ARG A 304 -5.34 -13.13 11.35
N PRO A 305 -4.58 -13.78 10.45
CA PRO A 305 -4.18 -13.17 9.20
C PRO A 305 -5.40 -12.75 8.37
N LEU A 306 -5.26 -11.68 7.59
CA LEU A 306 -6.18 -11.35 6.52
C LEU A 306 -5.45 -11.58 5.20
N ALA A 307 -5.95 -12.50 4.37
CA ALA A 307 -5.35 -12.87 3.09
C ALA A 307 -6.39 -12.81 1.98
N LEU A 308 -5.98 -12.35 0.80
CA LEU A 308 -6.80 -12.38 -0.42
C LEU A 308 -6.40 -13.54 -1.34
N GLU A 309 -5.15 -13.97 -1.22
CA GLU A 309 -4.55 -15.07 -1.97
C GLU A 309 -3.87 -16.04 -0.99
N ARG A 310 -3.50 -17.22 -1.49
CA ARG A 310 -2.87 -18.27 -0.68
C ARG A 310 -1.35 -18.11 -0.69
N ALA A 311 -0.74 -18.16 0.48
CA ALA A 311 0.72 -18.15 0.59
C ALA A 311 1.33 -19.43 0.01
N GLY A 312 2.47 -19.29 -0.67
CA GLY A 312 3.20 -20.36 -1.35
C GLY A 312 2.71 -20.65 -2.78
N GLU A 313 1.79 -19.86 -3.33
CA GLU A 313 1.25 -20.01 -4.67
C GLU A 313 1.50 -18.74 -5.53
N PRO A 314 1.48 -18.83 -6.88
CA PRO A 314 1.46 -17.67 -7.76
C PRO A 314 0.38 -16.66 -7.34
N SER A 315 0.78 -15.41 -7.13
CA SER A 315 -0.12 -14.34 -6.73
C SER A 315 -0.28 -13.31 -7.83
N LYS A 316 -1.54 -13.01 -8.18
CA LYS A 316 -1.86 -11.96 -9.15
C LYS A 316 -1.42 -10.60 -8.62
N TRP A 317 -1.60 -10.32 -7.32
CA TRP A 317 -1.23 -9.02 -6.75
C TRP A 317 0.28 -8.80 -6.67
N ILE A 318 1.03 -9.81 -6.20
CA ILE A 318 2.50 -9.75 -6.16
C ILE A 318 3.05 -9.68 -7.58
N THR A 319 2.54 -10.49 -8.51
CA THR A 319 2.97 -10.48 -9.92
C THR A 319 2.71 -9.13 -10.59
N LEU A 320 1.51 -8.56 -10.43
CA LEU A 320 1.18 -7.22 -10.92
C LEU A 320 2.13 -6.15 -10.37
N THR A 321 2.44 -6.19 -9.08
CA THR A 321 3.33 -5.21 -8.42
C THR A 321 4.77 -5.37 -8.91
N ALA A 322 5.26 -6.61 -9.05
CA ALA A 322 6.58 -6.91 -9.58
C ALA A 322 6.74 -6.43 -11.04
N LEU A 323 5.78 -6.74 -11.91
CA LEU A 323 5.79 -6.29 -13.30
C LEU A 323 5.74 -4.77 -13.41
N ARG A 324 4.95 -4.10 -12.56
CA ARG A 324 4.87 -2.64 -12.52
C ARG A 324 6.21 -2.00 -12.15
N VAL A 325 6.91 -2.57 -11.18
CA VAL A 325 8.28 -2.16 -10.81
C VAL A 325 9.22 -2.33 -12.01
N LEU A 326 9.21 -3.50 -12.65
CA LEU A 326 10.10 -3.81 -13.77
C LEU A 326 9.82 -2.90 -14.98
N LYS A 327 8.56 -2.68 -15.34
CA LYS A 327 8.16 -1.76 -16.40
C LYS A 327 8.65 -0.34 -16.14
N ARG A 328 8.46 0.20 -14.92
CA ARG A 328 8.97 1.55 -14.58
C ARG A 328 10.49 1.66 -14.71
N VAL A 329 11.23 0.59 -14.43
CA VAL A 329 12.69 0.55 -14.62
C VAL A 329 13.05 0.51 -16.10
N GLU A 330 12.31 -0.25 -16.90
CA GLU A 330 12.51 -0.36 -18.35
C GLU A 330 12.16 0.94 -19.08
N ASP A 331 11.00 1.52 -18.81
CA ASP A 331 10.55 2.81 -19.37
C ASP A 331 11.48 3.96 -18.99
N ALA A 332 12.17 3.82 -17.86
CA ALA A 332 13.17 4.77 -17.42
C ALA A 332 14.59 4.41 -17.90
N SER A 333 14.86 3.30 -18.57
CA SER A 333 16.22 2.97 -19.00
C SER A 333 16.73 3.81 -20.17
#